data_AF-A0A2V5MDZ6-F1
#
_entry.id   AF-A0A2V5MDZ6-F1
#
_cell.length_a   1.000
_cell.length_b   1.000
_cell.length_c   1.000
_cell.angle_alpha   90.00
_cell.angle_beta   90.00
_cell.angle_gamma   90.00
#
_symmetry.space_group_name_H-M   'P 1'
#
loop_
_entity.id
_entity.type
_entity.pdbx_description
1 polymer ?
#
loop_
_entity_poly.entity_id
_entity_poly.type
_entity_poly.pdbx_seq_one_letter_code
_entity_poly.pdbx_strand_id
1 'polypeptide(L)'
;MIFFLLLLGLVLVAQIAEVFIPALPWFYNAHVCIVPVIVFYGAMALPFPLMLALALFAGVLLDALTVQVIGGKVEISAGSSILLYGVLAGIMHGLRPLFARGRWEVHCILSGVFTSSIVLAQYLMITFRRGSLVFNREIWWQIGGPGLIAMAIAPIFFWGLQWLGQMTAYSYGPEREHAE
;
A
#
# COMPACT_ATOMS: atom_id res chain seq x y z
N MET A 1 3.09 13.09 -16.55
CA MET A 1 1.66 13.11 -16.19
C MET A 1 0.96 11.80 -16.52
N ILE A 2 1.16 11.22 -17.72
CA ILE A 2 0.54 9.94 -18.13
C ILE A 2 0.81 8.82 -17.10
N PHE A 3 2.05 8.68 -16.64
CA PHE A 3 2.40 7.68 -15.62
C PHE A 3 1.62 7.83 -14.31
N PHE A 4 1.39 9.06 -13.84
CA PHE A 4 0.61 9.33 -12.63
C PHE A 4 -0.86 8.93 -12.81
N LEU A 5 -1.47 9.25 -13.96
CA LEU A 5 -2.84 8.84 -14.27
C LEU A 5 -2.97 7.31 -14.36
N LEU A 6 -1.96 6.63 -14.91
CA LEU A 6 -1.90 5.17 -14.92
C LEU A 6 -1.83 4.58 -13.52
N LEU A 7 -1.01 5.16 -12.62
CA LEU A 7 -0.97 4.72 -11.23
C LEU A 7 -2.31 4.92 -10.52
N LEU A 8 -3.00 6.04 -10.74
CA LEU A 8 -4.35 6.25 -10.20
C LEU A 8 -5.32 5.18 -10.71
N GLY A 9 -5.32 4.92 -12.02
CA GLY A 9 -6.14 3.86 -12.62
C GLY A 9 -5.79 2.48 -12.07
N LEU A 10 -4.52 2.17 -11.89
CA LEU A 10 -4.07 0.88 -11.38
C LEU A 10 -4.43 0.70 -9.91
N VAL A 11 -4.32 1.75 -9.08
CA VAL A 11 -4.79 1.72 -7.69
C VAL A 11 -6.29 1.44 -7.66
N LEU A 12 -7.10 2.08 -8.51
CA LEU A 12 -8.54 1.83 -8.58
C LEU A 12 -8.84 0.39 -9.02
N VAL A 13 -8.19 -0.10 -10.07
CA VAL A 13 -8.37 -1.47 -10.57
C VAL A 13 -7.93 -2.50 -9.53
N ALA A 14 -6.79 -2.28 -8.87
CA ALA A 14 -6.31 -3.14 -7.80
C ALA A 14 -7.30 -3.17 -6.63
N GLN A 15 -7.84 -2.01 -6.25
CA GLN A 15 -8.83 -1.92 -5.18
C GLN A 15 -10.11 -2.69 -5.52
N ILE A 16 -10.58 -2.58 -6.77
CA ILE A 16 -11.73 -3.38 -7.25
C ILE A 16 -11.38 -4.87 -7.21
N ALA A 17 -10.18 -5.26 -7.67
CA ALA A 17 -9.73 -6.64 -7.65
C ALA A 17 -9.66 -7.22 -6.22
N GLU A 18 -9.17 -6.44 -5.25
CA GLU A 18 -9.13 -6.85 -3.83
C GLU A 18 -10.51 -7.17 -3.26
N VAL A 19 -11.55 -6.45 -3.70
CA VAL A 19 -12.95 -6.74 -3.29
C VAL A 19 -13.42 -8.09 -3.81
N PHE A 20 -12.95 -8.51 -4.98
CA PHE A 20 -13.28 -9.81 -5.56
C PHE A 20 -12.40 -10.95 -5.06
N ILE A 21 -11.25 -10.67 -4.44
CA ILE A 21 -10.36 -11.70 -3.88
C ILE A 21 -10.84 -12.03 -2.46
N PRO A 22 -11.46 -13.19 -2.24
CA PRO A 22 -11.89 -13.58 -0.90
C PRO A 22 -10.68 -13.79 0.01
N ALA A 23 -10.88 -13.57 1.31
CA ALA A 23 -9.88 -13.88 2.32
C ALA A 23 -9.44 -15.34 2.21
N LEU A 24 -8.13 -15.58 2.31
CA LEU A 24 -7.55 -16.89 2.09
C LEU A 24 -7.81 -17.81 3.30
N PRO A 25 -8.69 -18.84 3.20
CA PRO A 25 -9.12 -19.63 4.36
C PRO A 25 -7.98 -20.44 4.96
N TRP A 26 -7.05 -20.89 4.11
CA TRP A 26 -5.84 -21.62 4.49
C TRP A 26 -4.79 -20.76 5.24
N PHE A 27 -4.97 -19.44 5.29
CA PHE A 27 -4.02 -18.49 5.88
C PHE A 27 -4.73 -17.60 6.90
N TYR A 28 -5.51 -18.23 7.77
CA TYR A 28 -6.24 -17.56 8.86
C TYR A 28 -7.17 -16.42 8.42
N ASN A 29 -7.73 -16.48 7.20
CA ASN A 29 -8.50 -15.40 6.58
C ASN A 29 -7.68 -14.11 6.38
N ALA A 30 -6.39 -14.21 6.08
CA ALA A 30 -5.60 -13.07 5.64
C ALA A 30 -6.13 -12.54 4.30
N HIS A 31 -6.26 -11.22 4.23
CA HIS A 31 -6.62 -10.51 3.00
C HIS A 31 -5.40 -10.27 2.12
N VAL A 32 -5.61 -10.26 0.81
CA VAL A 32 -4.58 -9.91 -0.17
C VAL A 32 -4.63 -8.40 -0.38
N CYS A 33 -3.56 -7.69 -0.03
CA CYS A 33 -3.46 -6.24 -0.19
C CYS A 33 -2.41 -5.88 -1.26
N ILE A 34 -2.89 -5.54 -2.44
CA ILE A 34 -2.15 -5.13 -3.64
C ILE A 34 -2.02 -3.60 -3.71
N VAL A 35 -3.04 -2.85 -3.29
CA VAL A 35 -3.08 -1.39 -3.36
C VAL A 35 -1.88 -0.73 -2.66
N PRO A 36 -1.50 -1.12 -1.43
CA PRO A 36 -0.33 -0.53 -0.77
C PRO A 36 0.96 -0.70 -1.58
N VAL A 37 1.16 -1.84 -2.23
CA VAL A 37 2.34 -2.12 -3.05
C VAL A 37 2.46 -1.10 -4.19
N ILE A 38 1.36 -0.83 -4.90
CA ILE A 38 1.33 0.12 -6.01
C ILE A 38 1.55 1.55 -5.50
N VAL A 39 0.90 1.93 -4.39
CA VAL A 39 1.02 3.26 -3.79
C VAL A 39 2.46 3.52 -3.33
N PHE A 40 3.10 2.56 -2.67
CA PHE A 40 4.48 2.70 -2.21
C PHE A 40 5.49 2.72 -3.35
N TYR A 41 5.25 1.98 -4.44
CA TYR A 41 6.05 2.15 -5.65
C TYR A 41 5.93 3.58 -6.18
N GLY A 42 4.69 4.07 -6.31
CA GLY A 42 4.40 5.45 -6.72
C GLY A 42 5.06 6.48 -5.80
N ALA A 43 5.16 6.21 -4.50
CA ALA A 43 5.81 7.09 -3.54
C ALA A 43 7.31 7.30 -3.80
N MET A 44 8.00 6.32 -4.38
CA MET A 44 9.42 6.47 -4.76
C MET A 44 9.60 7.01 -6.17
N ALA A 45 8.66 6.71 -7.08
CA ALA A 45 8.75 7.13 -8.49
C ALA A 45 8.30 8.58 -8.74
N LEU A 46 7.31 9.07 -8.00
CA LEU A 46 6.67 10.37 -8.22
C LEU A 46 7.35 11.49 -7.42
N PRO A 47 7.28 12.76 -7.89
CA PRO A 47 7.65 13.91 -7.08
C PRO A 47 6.69 14.08 -5.89
N PHE A 48 7.16 14.72 -4.82
CA PHE A 48 6.45 14.84 -3.54
C PHE A 48 4.96 15.25 -3.64
N PRO A 49 4.56 16.27 -4.43
CA PRO A 49 3.14 16.65 -4.52
C PRO A 49 2.27 15.57 -5.16
N LEU A 50 2.78 14.85 -6.17
CA LEU A 50 2.05 13.77 -6.83
C LEU A 50 2.00 12.51 -5.97
N MET A 51 3.05 12.24 -5.20
CA MET A 51 3.04 11.17 -4.18
C MET A 51 1.93 11.42 -3.15
N LEU A 52 1.84 12.65 -2.62
CA LEU A 52 0.78 13.02 -1.67
C LEU A 52 -0.62 12.89 -2.29
N ALA A 53 -0.80 13.31 -3.55
CA ALA A 53 -2.06 13.16 -4.25
C ALA A 53 -2.44 11.67 -4.42
N LEU A 54 -1.48 10.80 -4.75
CA LEU A 54 -1.69 9.36 -4.85
C LEU A 54 -2.05 8.74 -3.49
N ALA A 55 -1.33 9.12 -2.42
CA ALA A 55 -1.60 8.66 -1.06
C ALA A 55 -2.99 9.11 -0.57
N LEU A 56 -3.39 10.35 -0.87
CA LEU A 56 -4.72 10.86 -0.59
C LEU A 56 -5.79 10.07 -1.34
N PHE A 57 -5.60 9.82 -2.63
CA PHE A 57 -6.53 9.05 -3.43
C PHE A 57 -6.70 7.62 -2.90
N ALA A 58 -5.59 6.93 -2.60
CA ALA A 58 -5.62 5.59 -2.01
C ALA A 58 -6.28 5.57 -0.63
N GLY A 59 -5.99 6.57 0.21
CA GLY A 59 -6.62 6.71 1.52
C GLY A 59 -8.12 6.93 1.45
N VAL A 60 -8.60 7.77 0.52
CA VAL A 60 -10.03 7.99 0.28
C VAL A 60 -10.71 6.71 -0.20
N LEU A 61 -10.09 5.96 -1.12
CA LEU A 61 -10.64 4.68 -1.59
C LEU A 61 -10.72 3.64 -0.48
N LEU A 62 -9.67 3.52 0.33
CA LEU A 62 -9.65 2.59 1.45
C LEU A 62 -10.70 2.95 2.50
N ASP A 63 -10.84 4.23 2.83
CA ASP A 63 -11.92 4.70 3.71
C ASP A 63 -13.28 4.40 3.10
N ALA A 64 -13.51 4.66 1.81
CA ALA A 64 -14.80 4.38 1.17
C ALA A 64 -15.23 2.91 1.27
N LEU A 65 -14.28 1.97 1.29
CA LEU A 65 -14.56 0.53 1.43
C LEU A 65 -14.61 0.03 2.87
N THR A 66 -13.89 0.70 3.77
CA THR A 66 -13.77 0.28 5.17
C THR A 66 -14.65 1.08 6.12
N VAL A 67 -15.36 2.11 5.63
CA VAL A 67 -16.38 2.85 6.39
C VAL A 67 -17.48 1.86 6.78
N GLN A 68 -17.33 1.32 7.99
CA GLN A 68 -18.35 0.55 8.68
C GLN A 68 -19.06 1.50 9.65
N VAL A 69 -20.30 1.86 9.29
CA VAL A 69 -21.24 2.53 10.21
C VAL A 69 -22.11 1.44 10.82
N ILE A 70 -21.67 0.87 11.94
CA ILE A 70 -22.45 -0.12 12.69
C ILE A 70 -23.05 0.60 13.90
N GLY A 71 -24.37 0.69 13.97
CA GLY A 71 -25.09 1.23 15.14
C GLY A 71 -24.86 2.73 15.42
N GLY A 72 -24.68 3.56 14.40
CA GLY A 72 -24.54 5.02 14.56
C GLY A 72 -23.17 5.47 15.11
N LYS A 73 -22.24 4.54 15.36
CA LYS A 73 -20.83 4.83 15.62
C LYS A 73 -20.02 4.45 14.40
N VAL A 74 -19.30 5.42 13.86
CA VAL A 74 -18.29 5.20 12.83
C VAL A 74 -17.18 4.38 13.49
N GLU A 75 -16.92 3.13 13.06
CA GLU A 75 -15.87 2.29 13.67
C GLU A 75 -14.49 2.60 13.07
N ILE A 76 -14.44 3.08 11.83
CA ILE A 76 -13.24 3.58 11.17
C ILE A 76 -13.51 5.02 10.75
N SER A 77 -12.79 5.97 11.35
CA SER A 77 -12.99 7.39 11.03
C SER A 77 -12.64 7.63 9.58
N ALA A 78 -13.59 8.13 8.80
CA ALA A 78 -13.30 8.71 7.50
C ALA A 78 -12.15 9.72 7.66
N GLY A 79 -11.04 9.50 6.96
CA GLY A 79 -9.82 10.31 7.00
C GLY A 79 -8.62 9.68 7.71
N SER A 80 -8.77 8.60 8.50
CA SER A 80 -7.61 7.98 9.16
C SER A 80 -6.71 7.25 8.17
N SER A 81 -7.27 6.62 7.14
CA SER A 81 -6.48 5.94 6.10
C SER A 81 -5.69 6.92 5.25
N ILE A 82 -6.20 8.14 5.05
CA ILE A 82 -5.48 9.23 4.36
C ILE A 82 -4.20 9.58 5.12
N LEU A 83 -4.29 9.75 6.44
CA LEU A 83 -3.12 10.05 7.28
C LEU A 83 -2.13 8.89 7.30
N LEU A 84 -2.62 7.64 7.41
CA LEU A 84 -1.77 6.45 7.39
C LEU A 84 -0.99 6.34 6.08
N TYR A 85 -1.67 6.44 4.93
CA TYR A 85 -0.99 6.42 3.64
C TYR A 85 -0.07 7.63 3.46
N GLY A 86 -0.48 8.83 3.87
CA GLY A 86 0.35 10.02 3.77
C GLY A 86 1.66 9.91 4.55
N VAL A 87 1.61 9.42 5.79
CA VAL A 87 2.79 9.21 6.64
C VAL A 87 3.68 8.11 6.07
N LEU A 88 3.13 6.94 5.76
CA LEU A 88 3.91 5.79 5.27
C LEU A 88 4.50 6.06 3.88
N ALA A 89 3.73 6.68 2.97
CA ALA A 89 4.23 7.10 1.67
C ALA A 89 5.28 8.22 1.80
N GLY A 90 5.13 9.13 2.76
CA GLY A 90 6.15 10.12 3.09
C GLY A 90 7.47 9.50 3.56
N ILE A 91 7.40 8.51 4.46
CA ILE A 91 8.58 7.75 4.91
C ILE A 91 9.22 7.03 3.71
N MET A 92 8.41 6.38 2.88
CA MET A 92 8.86 5.68 1.68
C MET A 92 9.53 6.65 0.68
N HIS A 93 8.98 7.84 0.50
CA HIS A 93 9.53 8.89 -0.34
C HIS A 93 10.89 9.39 0.18
N GLY A 94 11.07 9.47 1.50
CA GLY A 94 12.37 9.79 2.10
C GLY A 94 13.45 8.74 1.82
N LEU A 95 13.05 7.50 1.54
CA LEU A 95 13.95 6.38 1.20
C LEU A 95 14.17 6.22 -0.32
N ARG A 96 13.60 7.12 -1.13
CA ARG A 96 13.86 7.23 -2.57
C ARG A 96 15.34 7.16 -3.00
N PRO A 97 16.33 7.79 -2.32
CA PRO A 97 17.74 7.66 -2.72
C PRO A 97 18.30 6.24 -2.61
N LEU A 98 17.75 5.38 -1.73
CA LEU A 98 18.13 3.96 -1.67
C LEU A 98 17.59 3.18 -2.87
N PHE A 99 16.43 3.58 -3.37
CA PHE A 99 15.79 2.99 -4.54
C PHE A 99 16.51 3.37 -5.85
N ALA A 100 17.01 4.61 -5.93
CA ALA A 100 17.86 5.08 -7.03
C ALA A 100 19.14 4.24 -7.19
N ARG A 101 19.62 3.60 -6.11
CA ARG A 101 20.76 2.66 -6.12
C ARG A 101 20.40 1.24 -6.62
N GLY A 102 19.20 1.04 -7.18
CA GLY A 102 18.77 -0.25 -7.72
C GLY A 102 18.38 -1.30 -6.68
N ARG A 103 18.25 -0.93 -5.40
CA ARG A 103 17.88 -1.85 -4.31
C ARG A 103 16.36 -2.05 -4.25
N TRP A 104 15.83 -2.77 -5.24
CA TRP A 104 14.41 -3.13 -5.34
C TRP A 104 13.91 -3.91 -4.11
N GLU A 105 14.80 -4.62 -3.40
CA GLU A 105 14.50 -5.34 -2.15
C GLU A 105 13.91 -4.44 -1.06
N VAL A 106 14.37 -3.18 -1.00
CA VAL A 106 13.89 -2.19 -0.01
C VAL A 106 12.40 -1.94 -0.20
N HIS A 107 11.94 -1.90 -1.45
CA HIS A 107 10.52 -1.76 -1.75
C HIS A 107 9.71 -2.97 -1.32
N CYS A 108 10.20 -4.18 -1.57
CA CYS A 108 9.50 -5.41 -1.19
C CYS A 108 9.32 -5.49 0.32
N ILE A 109 10.40 -5.30 1.08
CA ILE A 109 10.38 -5.38 2.54
C ILE A 109 9.49 -4.28 3.13
N LEU A 110 9.69 -3.02 2.72
CA LEU A 110 8.93 -1.90 3.27
C LEU A 110 7.46 -1.97 2.88
N SER A 111 7.12 -2.41 1.66
CA SER A 111 5.71 -2.58 1.28
C SER A 111 5.02 -3.61 2.15
N GLY A 112 5.69 -4.72 2.48
CA GLY A 112 5.15 -5.70 3.42
C GLY A 112 4.96 -5.14 4.83
N VAL A 113 6.00 -4.51 5.39
CA VAL A 113 5.97 -3.93 6.75
C VAL A 113 4.91 -2.84 6.87
N PHE A 114 4.80 -1.96 5.88
CA PHE A 114 3.83 -0.88 5.89
C PHE A 114 2.41 -1.38 5.64
N THR A 115 2.22 -2.42 4.81
CA THR A 115 0.92 -3.07 4.66
C THR A 115 0.44 -3.67 5.99
N SER A 116 1.31 -4.41 6.70
CA SER A 116 0.98 -4.91 8.04
C SER A 116 0.69 -3.78 9.02
N SER A 117 1.40 -2.65 8.92
CA SER A 117 1.17 -1.48 9.77
C SER A 117 -0.16 -0.79 9.49
N ILE A 118 -0.61 -0.73 8.23
CA ILE A 118 -1.94 -0.21 7.86
C ILE A 118 -3.02 -1.10 8.49
N VAL A 119 -2.94 -2.41 8.28
CA VAL A 119 -3.93 -3.37 8.81
C VAL A 119 -3.92 -3.37 10.34
N LEU A 120 -2.74 -3.30 10.97
CA LEU A 120 -2.60 -3.17 12.42
C LEU A 120 -3.27 -1.88 12.93
N ALA A 121 -3.03 -0.75 12.27
CA ALA A 121 -3.61 0.53 12.67
C ALA A 121 -5.14 0.52 12.53
N GLN A 122 -5.68 -0.06 11.45
CA GLN A 122 -7.12 -0.27 11.28
C GLN A 122 -7.69 -1.17 12.38
N TYR A 123 -7.01 -2.28 12.69
CA TYR A 123 -7.41 -3.18 13.76
C TYR A 123 -7.44 -2.47 15.12
N LEU A 124 -6.37 -1.74 15.47
CA LEU A 124 -6.31 -0.96 16.71
C LEU A 124 -7.45 0.05 16.79
N MET A 125 -7.75 0.76 15.69
CA MET A 125 -8.80 1.75 15.64
C MET A 125 -10.18 1.15 15.94
N ILE A 126 -10.52 0.04 15.29
CA ILE A 126 -11.77 -0.70 15.53
C ILE A 126 -11.82 -1.17 16.99
N THR A 127 -10.73 -1.74 17.46
CA THR A 127 -10.61 -2.35 18.79
C THR A 127 -10.75 -1.33 19.92
N PHE A 128 -10.09 -0.18 19.81
CA PHE A 128 -10.22 0.92 20.77
C PHE A 128 -11.64 1.48 20.82
N ARG A 129 -12.33 1.56 19.67
CA ARG A 129 -13.72 2.05 19.61
C ARG A 129 -14.73 1.04 20.15
N ARG A 130 -14.48 -0.26 19.98
CA ARG A 130 -15.30 -1.34 20.55
C ARG A 130 -15.05 -1.59 22.03
N GLY A 131 -13.93 -1.10 22.58
CA GLY A 131 -13.59 -1.24 24.00
C GLY A 131 -13.21 -2.68 24.42
N SER A 132 -12.97 -3.57 23.46
CA SER A 132 -12.58 -4.96 23.70
C SER A 132 -11.36 -5.29 22.87
N LEU A 133 -10.20 -5.35 23.55
CA LEU A 133 -8.91 -5.62 22.94
C LEU A 133 -8.53 -7.08 23.15
N VAL A 134 -8.71 -7.88 22.10
CA VAL A 134 -8.43 -9.31 22.09
C VAL A 134 -7.33 -9.57 21.08
N PHE A 135 -6.19 -10.07 21.52
CA PHE A 135 -5.12 -10.52 20.61
C PHE A 135 -5.09 -12.04 20.61
N ASN A 136 -5.62 -12.65 19.56
CA ASN A 136 -5.55 -14.10 19.34
C ASN A 136 -4.50 -14.42 18.27
N ARG A 137 -3.99 -15.66 18.24
CA ARG A 137 -3.02 -16.12 17.25
C ARG A 137 -3.50 -15.91 15.81
N GLU A 138 -4.79 -16.08 15.58
CA GLU A 138 -5.44 -15.86 14.28
C GLU A 138 -5.36 -14.39 13.84
N ILE A 139 -5.57 -13.47 14.77
CA ILE A 139 -5.53 -12.02 14.52
C ILE A 139 -4.11 -11.57 14.16
N TRP A 140 -3.09 -12.16 14.80
CA TRP A 140 -1.69 -11.93 14.40
C TRP A 140 -1.42 -12.32 12.94
N TRP A 141 -1.99 -13.43 12.47
CA TRP A 141 -1.89 -13.84 11.07
C TRP A 141 -2.76 -13.00 10.13
N GLN A 142 -3.89 -12.47 10.59
CA GLN A 142 -4.70 -11.52 9.81
C GLN A 142 -4.03 -10.15 9.66
N ILE A 143 -3.20 -9.75 10.61
CA ILE A 143 -2.43 -8.49 10.55
C ILE A 143 -1.13 -8.68 9.75
N GLY A 144 -0.35 -9.71 10.08
CA GLY A 144 0.94 -9.96 9.44
C GLY A 144 0.84 -10.63 8.07
N GLY A 145 -0.19 -11.45 7.86
CA GLY A 145 -0.38 -12.22 6.64
C GLY A 145 -0.53 -11.36 5.39
N PRO A 146 -1.36 -10.30 5.38
CA PRO A 146 -1.46 -9.38 4.25
C PRO A 146 -0.11 -8.73 3.91
N GLY A 147 0.70 -8.38 4.90
CA GLY A 147 2.04 -7.82 4.65
C GLY A 147 3.03 -8.83 4.10
N LEU A 148 2.99 -10.10 4.55
CA LEU A 148 3.81 -11.17 3.97
C LEU A 148 3.42 -11.44 2.52
N ILE A 149 2.12 -11.47 2.22
CA ILE A 149 1.61 -11.63 0.86
C ILE A 149 2.05 -10.43 0.01
N ALA A 150 1.88 -9.21 0.52
CA ALA A 150 2.31 -7.97 -0.15
C ALA A 150 3.81 -8.00 -0.46
N MET A 151 4.65 -8.46 0.48
CA MET A 151 6.09 -8.61 0.28
C MET A 151 6.41 -9.64 -0.81
N ALA A 152 5.66 -10.74 -0.88
CA ALA A 152 5.86 -11.79 -1.87
C ALA A 152 5.44 -11.38 -3.29
N ILE A 153 4.35 -10.60 -3.41
CA ILE A 153 3.86 -10.11 -4.72
C ILE A 153 4.58 -8.83 -5.18
N ALA A 154 5.15 -8.05 -4.25
CA ALA A 154 5.87 -6.81 -4.53
C ALA A 154 6.91 -6.91 -5.65
N PRO A 155 7.79 -7.94 -5.75
CA PRO A 155 8.73 -8.04 -6.87
C PRO A 155 8.01 -8.11 -8.22
N ILE A 156 6.94 -8.90 -8.33
CA ILE A 156 6.19 -9.08 -9.58
C ILE A 156 5.59 -7.74 -10.03
N PHE A 157 4.97 -7.02 -9.10
CA PHE A 157 4.40 -5.70 -9.37
C PHE A 157 5.47 -4.66 -9.68
N PHE A 158 6.60 -4.69 -8.97
CA PHE A 158 7.74 -3.81 -9.22
C PHE A 158 8.23 -3.92 -10.68
N TRP A 159 8.43 -5.13 -11.19
CA TRP A 159 8.88 -5.32 -12.58
C TRP A 159 7.83 -4.84 -13.59
N GLY A 160 6.55 -5.13 -13.36
CA GLY A 160 5.46 -4.65 -14.22
C GLY A 160 5.33 -3.12 -14.23
N LEU A 161 5.45 -2.48 -13.07
CA LEU A 161 5.40 -1.03 -12.92
C LEU A 161 6.62 -0.35 -13.53
N GLN A 162 7.81 -0.94 -13.39
CA GLN A 162 9.03 -0.45 -14.03
C GLN A 162 8.90 -0.49 -15.56
N TRP A 163 8.36 -1.57 -16.11
CA TRP A 163 8.09 -1.71 -17.54
C TRP A 163 7.08 -0.65 -18.03
N LEU A 164 5.99 -0.42 -17.28
CA LEU A 164 5.04 0.67 -17.57
C LEU A 164 5.67 2.06 -17.49
N GLY A 165 6.56 2.29 -16.53
CA GLY A 165 7.33 3.54 -16.41
C GLY A 165 8.21 3.80 -17.64
N GLN A 166 8.89 2.76 -18.12
CA GLN A 166 9.69 2.81 -19.35
C GLN A 166 8.84 3.11 -20.58
N MET A 167 7.68 2.46 -20.72
CA MET A 167 6.76 2.68 -21.84
C MET A 167 6.21 4.10 -21.89
N THR A 168 6.04 4.74 -20.74
CA THR A 168 5.49 6.10 -20.64
C THR A 168 6.56 7.17 -20.76
N ALA A 169 7.80 6.80 -21.13
CA ALA A 169 8.99 7.65 -21.15
C ALA A 169 9.23 8.39 -19.82
N TYR A 170 8.67 7.87 -18.72
CA TYR A 170 8.88 8.41 -17.40
C TYR A 170 10.20 7.83 -16.87
N SER A 171 11.30 8.52 -17.20
CA SER A 171 12.64 8.08 -16.83
C SER A 171 12.87 8.26 -15.34
N TYR A 172 12.42 7.29 -14.56
CA TYR A 172 12.99 6.99 -13.25
C TYR A 172 13.75 5.66 -13.37
N GLY A 173 14.80 5.68 -14.18
CA GLY A 173 15.80 4.62 -14.19
C GLY A 173 16.84 4.90 -13.11
N PRO A 174 17.41 3.87 -12.45
CA PRO A 174 18.70 4.07 -11.80
C PRO A 174 19.62 4.64 -12.88
N GLU A 175 20.33 5.73 -12.59
CA GLU A 175 21.45 6.14 -13.43
C GLU A 175 22.31 4.89 -13.62
N ARG A 176 22.24 4.31 -14.83
CA ARG A 176 23.25 3.37 -15.28
C ARG A 176 24.49 4.24 -15.33
N GLU A 177 25.28 4.22 -14.27
CA GLU A 177 26.67 4.62 -14.37
C GLU A 177 27.22 3.81 -15.56
N HIS A 178 27.40 4.53 -16.66
CA HIS A 178 28.26 4.09 -17.73
C HIS A 178 29.63 3.91 -17.08
N ALA A 179 29.93 2.67 -16.71
CA ALA A 179 31.29 2.24 -16.48
C ALA A 179 31.99 2.31 -17.85
N GLU A 180 32.57 3.48 -18.11
CA GLU A 180 33.70 3.63 -19.03
C GLU A 180 34.95 2.98 -18.43
#